data_AF-A0AAW7QD01-F1
#
_entry.id   AF-A0AAW7QD01-F1
#
_cell.length_a   1.000
_cell.length_b   1.000
_cell.length_c   1.000
_cell.angle_alpha   90.00
_cell.angle_beta   90.00
_cell.angle_gamma   90.00
#
_symmetry.space_group_name_H-M   'P 1'
#
loop_
_entity.id
_entity.type
_entity.pdbx_description
1 polymer ?
#
loop_
_entity_poly.entity_id
_entity_poly.type
_entity_poly.pdbx_seq_one_letter_code
_entity_poly.pdbx_strand_id
1 'polypeptide(L)'
;PINFNSPYKALSIQDFWRRWHMTLSRFLRDYLYIPLGGNRKGNIRTYVNLITTFLLGGLWHGAGWTFIIWGLLHGIALAIHRFWQSLGFRMNKILAWFITFNFINITWIFFRAKDFESALKVLSSMFSLNNIVLSEKLLTKLDFLKEIGISSGKVFINIGAQTNEILIWTFIAFILILAFKNSMAYLNSNFKANYKNLILFIICFTYSAVSMSKITEFLYFNF
;
A
#
# COMPACT_ATOMS: atom_id res chain seq x y z
N PRO A 1 20.03 -6.63 5.34
CA PRO A 1 19.69 -5.44 4.50
C PRO A 1 18.26 -4.96 4.80
N ILE A 2 18.04 -3.64 4.90
CA ILE A 2 16.69 -3.09 5.14
C ILE A 2 15.84 -3.33 3.88
N ASN A 3 14.62 -3.86 4.05
CA ASN A 3 13.67 -4.12 2.96
C ASN A 3 12.58 -3.07 2.83
N PHE A 4 12.19 -2.42 3.93
CA PHE A 4 11.07 -1.48 3.93
C PHE A 4 11.43 -0.16 4.60
N ASN A 5 10.96 0.96 4.03
CA ASN A 5 11.17 2.31 4.57
C ASN A 5 9.94 3.22 4.38
N SER A 6 8.89 2.97 5.17
CA SER A 6 7.60 3.68 5.08
C SER A 6 7.09 3.82 3.64
N PRO A 7 6.88 2.71 2.91
CA PRO A 7 6.56 2.70 1.49
C PRO A 7 5.27 3.47 1.15
N TYR A 8 4.25 3.40 2.02
CA TYR A 8 2.98 4.13 1.82
C TYR A 8 3.10 5.65 2.04
N LYS A 9 4.26 6.19 2.42
CA LYS A 9 4.54 7.63 2.41
C LYS A 9 5.13 8.13 1.09
N ALA A 10 5.28 7.24 0.10
CA ALA A 10 5.88 7.59 -1.18
C ALA A 10 5.07 8.68 -1.90
N LEU A 11 5.79 9.62 -2.53
CA LEU A 11 5.18 10.69 -3.33
C LEU A 11 5.13 10.36 -4.82
N SER A 12 5.71 9.23 -5.23
CA SER A 12 5.65 8.73 -6.59
C SER A 12 5.88 7.23 -6.63
N ILE A 13 5.55 6.61 -7.76
CA ILE A 13 5.82 5.18 -7.97
C ILE A 13 7.31 4.83 -7.88
N GLN A 14 8.19 5.75 -8.30
CA GLN A 14 9.63 5.57 -8.18
C GLN A 14 10.08 5.64 -6.71
N ASP A 15 9.53 6.57 -5.93
CA ASP A 15 9.80 6.66 -4.49
C ASP A 15 9.27 5.43 -3.75
N PHE A 16 8.11 4.89 -4.15
CA PHE A 16 7.55 3.66 -3.60
C PHE A 16 8.52 2.48 -3.75
N TRP A 17 9.02 2.24 -4.97
CA TRP A 17 9.98 1.15 -5.23
C TRP A 17 11.36 1.36 -4.61
N ARG A 18 11.69 2.58 -4.17
CA ARG A 18 12.88 2.84 -3.33
C ARG A 18 12.65 2.53 -1.85
N ARG A 19 11.40 2.27 -1.45
CA ARG A 19 10.99 2.06 -0.05
C ARG A 19 10.34 0.70 0.20
N TRP A 20 9.82 0.04 -0.83
CA TRP A 20 9.18 -1.27 -0.76
C TRP A 20 10.11 -2.35 -1.29
N HIS A 21 10.24 -3.45 -0.54
CA HIS A 21 11.03 -4.63 -0.90
C HIS A 21 12.39 -4.29 -1.53
N MET A 22 13.14 -3.39 -0.88
CA MET A 22 14.30 -2.73 -1.47
C MET A 22 15.41 -3.68 -1.97
N THR A 23 15.55 -4.88 -1.38
CA THR A 23 16.45 -5.93 -1.90
C THR A 23 16.03 -6.44 -3.27
N LEU A 24 14.74 -6.73 -3.47
CA LEU A 24 14.18 -7.15 -4.75
C LEU A 24 14.27 -6.00 -5.76
N SER A 25 13.95 -4.77 -5.35
CA SER A 25 14.09 -3.62 -6.24
C SER A 25 15.52 -3.40 -6.71
N ARG A 26 16.52 -3.63 -5.84
CA ARG A 26 17.94 -3.65 -6.25
C ARG A 26 18.24 -4.80 -7.20
N PHE A 27 17.75 -6.02 -6.89
CA PHE A 27 17.94 -7.17 -7.77
C PHE A 27 17.37 -6.93 -9.17
N LEU A 28 16.11 -6.50 -9.29
CA LEU A 28 15.48 -6.17 -10.56
C LEU A 28 16.26 -5.08 -11.31
N ARG A 29 16.77 -4.07 -10.59
CA ARG A 29 17.57 -3.01 -11.20
C ARG A 29 18.91 -3.54 -11.73
N ASP A 30 19.65 -4.24 -10.89
CA ASP A 30 21.05 -4.58 -11.13
C ASP A 30 21.21 -5.78 -12.06
N TYR A 31 20.27 -6.73 -12.01
CA TYR A 31 20.33 -7.99 -12.78
C TYR A 31 19.32 -8.10 -13.93
N LEU A 32 18.32 -7.22 -14.02
CA LEU A 32 17.41 -7.19 -15.19
C LEU A 32 17.49 -5.86 -15.93
N TYR A 33 17.17 -4.76 -15.26
CA TYR A 33 17.03 -3.45 -15.92
C TYR A 33 18.34 -2.95 -16.53
N ILE A 34 19.45 -2.98 -15.79
CA ILE A 34 20.76 -2.55 -16.28
C ILE A 34 21.25 -3.45 -17.44
N PRO A 35 21.22 -4.79 -17.31
CA PRO A 35 21.54 -5.69 -18.43
C PRO A 35 20.69 -5.49 -19.69
N LEU A 36 19.41 -5.14 -19.58
CA LEU A 36 18.53 -4.80 -20.72
C LEU A 36 18.92 -3.47 -21.43
N GLY A 37 19.88 -2.74 -20.89
CA GLY A 37 20.40 -1.47 -21.39
C GLY A 37 20.07 -0.28 -20.50
N GLY A 38 19.28 -0.46 -19.44
CA GLY A 38 18.89 0.60 -18.50
C GLY A 38 18.29 1.80 -19.22
N ASN A 39 18.87 2.98 -18.97
CA ASN A 39 18.49 4.26 -19.62
C ASN A 39 19.27 4.54 -20.92
N ARG A 40 20.03 3.57 -21.45
CA ARG A 40 20.83 3.74 -22.68
C ARG A 40 19.93 3.56 -23.92
N LYS A 41 20.40 4.02 -25.08
CA LYS A 41 19.70 3.88 -26.39
C LYS A 41 18.34 4.61 -26.47
N GLY A 42 18.19 5.71 -25.75
CA GLY A 42 17.06 6.63 -25.89
C GLY A 42 15.82 6.31 -25.04
N ASN A 43 14.83 7.20 -25.11
CA ASN A 43 13.64 7.15 -24.26
C ASN A 43 12.76 5.93 -24.54
N ILE A 44 12.53 5.59 -25.80
CA ILE A 44 11.70 4.43 -26.18
C ILE A 44 12.27 3.14 -25.57
N ARG A 45 13.57 2.89 -25.74
CA ARG A 45 14.21 1.69 -25.18
C ARG A 45 14.14 1.69 -23.65
N THR A 46 14.27 2.86 -23.03
CA THR A 46 14.13 3.00 -21.57
C THR A 46 12.73 2.58 -21.09
N TYR A 47 11.67 3.03 -21.77
CA TYR A 47 10.29 2.65 -21.42
C TYR A 47 10.05 1.15 -21.59
N VAL A 48 10.52 0.57 -22.70
CA VAL A 48 10.45 -0.88 -22.92
C VAL A 48 11.18 -1.63 -21.81
N ASN A 49 12.41 -1.22 -21.47
CA ASN A 49 13.20 -1.84 -20.40
C ASN A 49 12.49 -1.78 -19.04
N LEU A 50 11.83 -0.66 -18.72
CA LEU A 50 11.04 -0.53 -17.48
C LEU A 50 9.87 -1.52 -17.46
N ILE A 51 9.07 -1.56 -18.52
CA ILE A 51 7.92 -2.46 -18.63
C ILE A 51 8.37 -3.93 -18.57
N THR A 52 9.39 -4.30 -19.35
CA THR A 52 9.94 -5.67 -19.34
C THR A 52 10.46 -6.07 -17.97
N THR A 53 11.18 -5.18 -17.27
CA THR A 53 11.70 -5.48 -15.92
C THR A 53 10.57 -5.82 -14.95
N PHE A 54 9.47 -5.06 -14.97
CA PHE A 54 8.33 -5.31 -14.08
C PHE A 54 7.47 -6.49 -14.50
N LEU A 55 7.34 -6.77 -15.79
CA LEU A 55 6.70 -8.00 -16.27
C LEU A 55 7.47 -9.24 -15.80
N LEU A 56 8.79 -9.25 -15.95
CA LEU A 56 9.64 -10.33 -15.44
C LEU A 56 9.56 -10.43 -13.91
N GLY A 57 9.51 -9.30 -13.21
CA GLY A 57 9.27 -9.27 -11.76
C GLY A 57 7.91 -9.87 -11.36
N GLY A 58 6.84 -9.58 -12.11
CA GLY A 58 5.53 -10.20 -11.92
C GLY A 58 5.58 -11.71 -12.15
N LEU A 59 6.17 -12.15 -13.26
CA LEU A 59 6.33 -13.57 -13.58
C LEU A 59 7.15 -14.33 -12.53
N TRP A 60 8.12 -13.67 -11.89
CA TRP A 60 8.88 -14.24 -10.77
C TRP A 60 8.00 -14.54 -9.54
N HIS A 61 6.92 -13.78 -9.34
CA HIS A 61 5.96 -14.03 -8.25
C HIS A 61 4.95 -15.14 -8.56
N GLY A 62 4.61 -15.35 -9.84
CA GLY A 62 3.76 -16.45 -10.28
C GLY A 62 3.35 -16.34 -11.75
N ALA A 63 2.87 -17.46 -12.31
CA ALA A 63 2.50 -17.57 -13.73
C ALA A 63 1.05 -17.13 -14.05
N GLY A 64 0.29 -16.66 -13.06
CA GLY A 64 -1.09 -16.21 -13.25
C GLY A 64 -1.20 -14.87 -13.99
N TRP A 65 -2.30 -14.67 -14.73
CA TRP A 65 -2.62 -13.41 -15.41
C TRP A 65 -2.58 -12.19 -14.48
N THR A 66 -2.96 -12.39 -13.23
CA THR A 66 -2.95 -11.35 -12.19
C THR A 66 -1.57 -10.77 -11.93
N PHE A 67 -0.51 -11.59 -11.92
CA PHE A 67 0.87 -11.15 -11.74
C PHE A 67 1.42 -10.43 -12.98
N ILE A 68 1.03 -10.86 -14.18
CA ILE A 68 1.37 -10.18 -15.43
C ILE A 68 0.76 -8.77 -15.45
N ILE A 69 -0.53 -8.65 -15.11
CA ILE A 69 -1.23 -7.37 -15.04
C ILE A 69 -0.61 -6.48 -13.97
N TRP A 70 -0.32 -7.03 -12.80
CA TRP A 70 0.39 -6.30 -11.74
C TRP A 70 1.73 -5.74 -12.23
N GLY A 71 2.56 -6.57 -12.87
CA GLY A 71 3.84 -6.15 -13.44
C GLY A 71 3.67 -5.07 -14.51
N LEU A 72 2.71 -5.26 -15.43
CA LEU A 72 2.40 -4.30 -16.48
C LEU A 72 2.00 -2.93 -15.90
N LEU A 73 1.09 -2.90 -14.92
CA LEU A 73 0.64 -1.68 -14.27
C LEU A 73 1.81 -0.92 -13.62
N HIS A 74 2.68 -1.61 -12.89
CA HIS A 74 3.84 -0.99 -12.26
C HIS A 74 4.87 -0.48 -13.29
N GLY A 75 5.09 -1.23 -14.38
CA GLY A 75 5.96 -0.82 -15.49
C GLY A 75 5.44 0.43 -16.21
N ILE A 76 4.15 0.45 -16.55
CA ILE A 76 3.48 1.59 -17.17
C ILE A 76 3.51 2.81 -16.24
N ALA A 77 3.23 2.63 -14.94
CA ALA A 77 3.26 3.74 -14.00
C ALA A 77 4.65 4.39 -13.89
N LEU A 78 5.73 3.59 -13.92
CA LEU A 78 7.09 4.13 -13.97
C LEU A 78 7.39 4.85 -15.28
N ALA A 79 6.89 4.35 -16.41
CA ALA A 79 7.00 5.03 -17.69
C ALA A 79 6.26 6.40 -17.66
N ILE A 80 5.02 6.42 -17.18
CA ILE A 80 4.22 7.65 -17.02
C ILE A 80 4.94 8.63 -16.08
N HIS A 81 5.41 8.17 -14.93
CA HIS A 81 6.13 9.03 -14.00
C HIS A 81 7.40 9.62 -14.63
N ARG A 82 8.18 8.83 -15.39
CA ARG A 82 9.36 9.33 -16.10
C ARG A 82 8.98 10.38 -17.15
N PHE A 83 7.92 10.13 -17.93
CA PHE A 83 7.43 11.09 -18.92
C PHE A 83 6.98 12.39 -18.25
N TRP A 84 6.21 12.30 -17.16
CA TRP A 84 5.78 13.45 -16.36
C TRP A 84 6.97 14.30 -15.88
N GLN A 85 8.03 13.65 -15.37
CA GLN A 85 9.25 14.36 -14.95
C GLN A 85 9.94 15.07 -16.12
N SER A 86 9.88 14.51 -17.33
CA SER A 86 10.45 15.16 -18.53
C SER A 86 9.71 16.43 -18.96
N LEU A 87 8.43 16.57 -18.58
CA LEU A 87 7.64 17.77 -18.83
C LEU A 87 7.93 18.91 -17.83
N GLY A 88 8.69 18.63 -16.75
CA GLY A 88 9.05 19.62 -15.73
C GLY A 88 7.90 20.04 -14.80
N PHE A 89 6.74 19.39 -14.88
CA PHE A 89 5.59 19.73 -14.04
C PHE A 89 5.79 19.28 -12.58
N ARG A 90 5.47 20.19 -11.66
CA ARG A 90 5.46 19.91 -10.22
C ARG A 90 4.04 19.59 -9.76
N MET A 91 3.92 18.58 -8.91
CA MET A 91 2.65 18.18 -8.29
C MET A 91 2.68 18.48 -6.80
N ASN A 92 1.55 18.93 -6.25
CA ASN A 92 1.40 19.09 -4.80
C ASN A 92 1.67 17.75 -4.09
N LYS A 93 2.39 17.78 -2.96
CA LYS A 93 2.79 16.58 -2.22
C LYS A 93 1.60 15.73 -1.75
N ILE A 94 0.52 16.36 -1.30
CA ILE A 94 -0.69 15.67 -0.83
C ILE A 94 -1.35 14.95 -2.01
N LEU A 95 -1.48 15.63 -3.16
CA LEU A 95 -2.05 15.04 -4.36
C LEU A 95 -1.18 13.89 -4.90
N ALA A 96 0.14 14.09 -4.96
CA ALA A 96 1.08 13.08 -5.42
C ALA A 96 1.09 11.84 -4.52
N TRP A 97 1.05 12.04 -3.20
CA TRP A 97 0.88 10.98 -2.23
C TRP A 97 -0.46 10.26 -2.41
N PHE A 98 -1.57 10.99 -2.52
CA PHE A 98 -2.91 10.40 -2.68
C PHE A 98 -3.00 9.53 -3.94
N ILE A 99 -2.50 10.03 -5.07
CA ILE A 99 -2.45 9.27 -6.33
C ILE A 99 -1.59 8.02 -6.18
N THR A 100 -0.38 8.17 -5.62
CA THR A 100 0.54 7.04 -5.44
C THR A 100 -0.05 5.99 -4.49
N PHE A 101 -0.61 6.42 -3.36
CA PHE A 101 -1.21 5.55 -2.36
C PHE A 101 -2.36 4.74 -2.97
N ASN A 102 -3.30 5.39 -3.66
CA ASN A 102 -4.42 4.68 -4.29
C ASN A 102 -3.97 3.76 -5.42
N PHE A 103 -3.02 4.19 -6.26
CA PHE A 103 -2.46 3.34 -7.31
C PHE A 103 -1.89 2.04 -6.72
N ILE A 104 -1.07 2.14 -5.66
CA ILE A 104 -0.49 0.96 -5.00
C ILE A 104 -1.56 0.05 -4.41
N ASN A 105 -2.61 0.60 -3.77
CA ASN A 105 -3.69 -0.24 -3.23
C ASN A 105 -4.45 -0.97 -4.35
N ILE A 106 -4.71 -0.29 -5.47
CA ILE A 106 -5.35 -0.89 -6.64
C ILE A 106 -4.48 -2.00 -7.23
N THR A 107 -3.17 -1.79 -7.39
CA THR A 107 -2.30 -2.85 -7.92
C THR A 107 -2.23 -4.05 -6.98
N TRP A 108 -2.23 -3.85 -5.66
CA TRP A 108 -2.22 -4.96 -4.71
C TRP A 108 -3.41 -5.91 -4.82
N ILE A 109 -4.56 -5.44 -5.31
CA ILE A 109 -5.72 -6.31 -5.58
C ILE A 109 -5.34 -7.40 -6.57
N PHE A 110 -4.67 -7.03 -7.67
CA PHE A 110 -4.21 -8.00 -8.66
C PHE A 110 -3.17 -8.94 -8.05
N PHE A 111 -2.24 -8.44 -7.24
CA PHE A 111 -1.23 -9.29 -6.62
C PHE A 111 -1.83 -10.35 -5.66
N ARG A 112 -2.95 -10.03 -5.00
CA ARG A 112 -3.57 -10.91 -3.98
C ARG A 112 -4.70 -11.77 -4.52
N ALA A 113 -5.42 -11.33 -5.54
CA ALA A 113 -6.58 -12.03 -6.06
C ALA A 113 -6.20 -13.40 -6.63
N LYS A 114 -7.07 -14.40 -6.42
CA LYS A 114 -6.90 -15.77 -6.93
C LYS A 114 -6.90 -15.83 -8.46
N ASP A 115 -7.72 -14.98 -9.08
CA ASP A 115 -7.91 -14.88 -10.50
C ASP A 115 -8.35 -13.46 -10.90
N PHE A 116 -8.37 -13.20 -12.20
CA PHE A 116 -8.69 -11.88 -12.74
C PHE A 116 -10.14 -11.46 -12.47
N GLU A 117 -11.09 -12.39 -12.50
CA GLU A 117 -12.50 -12.09 -12.22
C GLU A 117 -12.68 -11.63 -10.76
N SER A 118 -12.03 -12.32 -9.82
CA SER A 118 -12.01 -11.96 -8.41
C SER A 118 -11.40 -10.57 -8.20
N ALA A 119 -10.31 -10.23 -8.91
CA ALA A 119 -9.71 -8.90 -8.86
C ALA A 119 -10.70 -7.81 -9.30
N LEU A 120 -11.43 -8.04 -10.41
CA LEU A 120 -12.44 -7.10 -10.91
C LEU A 120 -13.62 -6.95 -9.95
N LYS A 121 -14.08 -8.03 -9.30
CA LYS A 121 -15.14 -7.98 -8.28
C LYS A 121 -14.74 -7.09 -7.10
N VAL A 122 -13.51 -7.24 -6.60
CA VAL A 122 -12.98 -6.40 -5.52
C VAL A 122 -12.87 -4.94 -5.97
N LEU A 123 -12.32 -4.70 -7.17
CA LEU A 123 -12.17 -3.36 -7.72
C LEU A 123 -13.52 -2.66 -7.90
N SER A 124 -14.51 -3.35 -8.47
CA SER A 124 -15.88 -2.84 -8.61
C SER A 124 -16.50 -2.49 -7.25
N SER A 125 -16.28 -3.34 -6.24
CA SER A 125 -16.77 -3.11 -4.88
C SER A 125 -16.13 -1.90 -4.21
N MET A 126 -14.87 -1.56 -4.52
CA MET A 126 -14.20 -0.37 -3.99
C MET A 126 -14.80 0.94 -4.50
N PHE A 127 -15.38 0.94 -5.71
CA PHE A 127 -16.02 2.11 -6.30
C PHE A 127 -17.55 2.07 -6.22
N SER A 128 -18.13 0.99 -5.69
CA SER A 128 -19.56 0.85 -5.50
C SER A 128 -20.03 1.56 -4.23
N LEU A 129 -21.07 2.38 -4.36
CA LEU A 129 -21.72 3.05 -3.23
C LEU A 129 -22.84 2.20 -2.61
N ASN A 130 -23.33 1.19 -3.33
CA ASN A 130 -24.53 0.42 -2.99
C ASN A 130 -24.40 -0.41 -1.69
N ASN A 131 -23.16 -0.70 -1.28
CA ASN A 131 -22.88 -1.50 -0.09
C ASN A 131 -22.44 -0.65 1.12
N ILE A 132 -22.50 0.67 1.00
CA ILE A 132 -22.15 1.58 2.09
C ILE A 132 -23.37 1.72 3.00
N VAL A 133 -23.15 1.43 4.28
CA VAL A 133 -24.16 1.55 5.34
C VAL A 133 -23.70 2.65 6.29
N LEU A 134 -24.52 3.68 6.50
CA LEU A 134 -24.29 4.72 7.49
C LEU A 134 -25.30 4.62 8.64
N SER A 135 -24.96 5.19 9.80
CA SER A 135 -25.90 5.27 10.92
C SER A 135 -27.09 6.14 10.53
N GLU A 136 -28.30 5.77 10.97
CA GLU A 136 -29.53 6.53 10.69
C GLU A 136 -29.38 8.03 10.96
N LYS A 137 -28.78 8.40 12.10
CA LYS A 137 -28.53 9.80 12.49
C LYS A 137 -27.71 10.62 11.48
N LEU A 138 -26.75 9.99 10.80
CA LEU A 138 -25.94 10.64 9.77
C LEU A 138 -26.73 10.74 8.47
N LEU A 139 -27.44 9.67 8.11
CA LEU A 139 -28.14 9.56 6.85
C LEU A 139 -29.37 10.50 6.81
N THR A 140 -30.06 10.72 7.94
CA THR A 140 -31.13 11.73 8.05
C THR A 140 -30.63 13.17 7.87
N LYS A 141 -29.35 13.44 8.10
CA LYS A 141 -28.74 14.76 7.82
C LYS A 141 -28.27 14.91 6.38
N LEU A 142 -28.07 13.79 5.70
CA LEU A 142 -27.48 13.69 4.37
C LEU A 142 -28.40 12.83 3.49
N ASP A 143 -29.69 13.16 3.44
CA ASP A 143 -30.70 12.30 2.80
C ASP A 143 -30.44 12.09 1.29
N PHE A 144 -29.77 13.04 0.62
CA PHE A 144 -29.34 12.90 -0.78
C PHE A 144 -28.42 11.67 -1.00
N LEU A 145 -27.77 11.16 0.06
CA LEU A 145 -26.94 9.96 -0.03
C LEU A 145 -27.76 8.68 -0.31
N LYS A 146 -29.06 8.68 0.03
CA LYS A 146 -29.97 7.57 -0.30
C LYS A 146 -30.12 7.39 -1.81
N GLU A 147 -30.17 8.50 -2.54
CA GLU A 147 -30.37 8.51 -4.00
C GLU A 147 -29.17 7.93 -4.76
N ILE A 148 -27.98 8.00 -4.17
CA ILE A 148 -26.74 7.43 -4.74
C ILE A 148 -26.42 6.02 -4.22
N GLY A 149 -27.38 5.35 -3.56
CA GLY A 149 -27.28 3.95 -3.16
C GLY A 149 -26.78 3.68 -1.74
N ILE A 150 -26.61 4.71 -0.90
CA ILE A 150 -26.17 4.52 0.50
C ILE A 150 -27.37 4.20 1.39
N SER A 151 -27.26 3.12 2.17
CA SER A 151 -28.33 2.64 3.05
C SER A 151 -28.11 2.99 4.52
N SER A 152 -29.18 3.03 5.31
CA SER A 152 -29.11 3.15 6.77
C SER A 152 -28.98 1.80 7.44
N GLY A 153 -28.15 1.73 8.48
CA GLY A 153 -28.06 0.55 9.34
C GLY A 153 -26.90 0.62 10.32
N LYS A 154 -26.54 -0.53 10.89
CA LYS A 154 -25.28 -0.64 11.64
C LYS A 154 -24.12 -0.47 10.67
N VAL A 155 -23.36 0.59 10.87
CA VAL A 155 -22.16 0.87 10.06
C VAL A 155 -21.29 -0.39 10.08
N PHE A 156 -20.85 -0.85 8.92
CA PHE A 156 -19.94 -2.01 8.76
C PHE A 156 -20.51 -3.40 9.03
N ILE A 157 -21.84 -3.54 9.10
CA ILE A 157 -22.49 -4.87 9.15
C ILE A 157 -22.04 -5.78 7.99
N ASN A 158 -21.79 -5.20 6.82
CA ASN A 158 -21.38 -5.91 5.61
C ASN A 158 -19.94 -6.45 5.66
N ILE A 159 -19.11 -6.01 6.61
CA ILE A 159 -17.74 -6.53 6.81
C ILE A 159 -17.63 -7.42 8.06
N GLY A 160 -18.76 -7.84 8.64
CA GLY A 160 -18.80 -8.72 9.81
C GLY A 160 -18.33 -8.09 11.12
N ALA A 161 -18.11 -6.77 11.13
CA ALA A 161 -17.71 -6.05 12.33
C ALA A 161 -18.91 -5.88 13.28
N GLN A 162 -18.80 -6.40 14.50
CA GLN A 162 -19.84 -6.24 15.53
C GLN A 162 -19.80 -4.85 16.18
N THR A 163 -18.63 -4.20 16.17
CA THR A 163 -18.38 -2.87 16.74
C THR A 163 -17.59 -1.98 15.76
N ASN A 164 -17.65 -0.66 15.98
CA ASN A 164 -16.89 0.32 15.19
C ASN A 164 -15.39 0.36 15.52
N GLU A 165 -14.92 -0.46 16.46
CA GLU A 165 -13.56 -0.41 16.99
C GLU A 165 -12.51 -0.64 15.89
N ILE A 166 -12.76 -1.58 14.98
CA ILE A 166 -11.82 -1.89 13.89
C ILE A 166 -11.50 -0.64 13.07
N LEU A 167 -12.49 0.21 12.79
CA LEU A 167 -12.24 1.45 12.04
C LEU A 167 -11.56 2.51 12.85
N ILE A 168 -11.95 2.68 14.11
CA ILE A 168 -11.30 3.65 14.98
C ILE A 168 -9.81 3.30 15.07
N TRP A 169 -9.49 2.02 15.32
CA TRP A 169 -8.11 1.56 15.38
C TRP A 169 -7.40 1.62 14.03
N THR A 170 -8.06 1.28 12.92
CA THR A 170 -7.46 1.39 11.58
C THR A 170 -7.18 2.84 11.22
N PHE A 171 -8.09 3.76 11.53
CA PHE A 171 -7.92 5.19 11.30
C PHE A 171 -6.81 5.76 12.18
N ILE A 172 -6.79 5.44 13.48
CA ILE A 172 -5.70 5.82 14.39
C ILE A 172 -4.37 5.29 13.88
N ALA A 173 -4.29 3.99 13.52
CA ALA A 173 -3.09 3.38 12.98
C ALA A 173 -2.64 4.06 11.69
N PHE A 174 -3.57 4.39 10.79
CA PHE A 174 -3.29 5.10 9.56
C PHE A 174 -2.66 6.48 9.82
N ILE A 175 -3.26 7.27 10.72
CA ILE A 175 -2.73 8.58 11.13
C ILE A 175 -1.35 8.43 11.77
N LEU A 176 -1.17 7.46 12.67
CA LEU A 176 0.12 7.20 13.32
C LEU A 176 1.21 6.84 12.30
N ILE A 177 0.90 5.92 11.37
CA ILE A 177 1.84 5.50 10.33
C ILE A 177 2.23 6.69 9.45
N LEU A 178 1.28 7.55 9.07
CA LEU A 178 1.56 8.71 8.22
C LEU A 178 2.30 9.84 8.94
N ALA A 179 1.95 10.14 10.20
CA ALA A 179 2.53 11.25 10.95
C ALA A 179 3.92 10.95 11.52
N PHE A 180 4.17 9.70 11.96
CA PHE A 180 5.38 9.37 12.72
C PHE A 180 6.45 8.66 11.88
N LYS A 181 7.72 8.82 12.28
CA LYS A 181 8.83 8.08 11.68
C LYS A 181 8.68 6.58 11.98
N ASN A 182 9.05 5.72 11.03
CA ASN A 182 9.15 4.29 11.32
C ASN A 182 10.29 4.00 12.31
N SER A 183 10.28 2.80 12.88
CA SER A 183 11.26 2.36 13.89
C SER A 183 12.71 2.54 13.44
N MET A 184 13.04 2.16 12.20
CA MET A 184 14.40 2.30 11.65
C MET A 184 14.83 3.77 11.54
N ALA A 185 13.95 4.64 11.05
CA ALA A 185 14.22 6.07 10.95
C ALA A 185 14.35 6.71 12.34
N TYR A 186 13.60 6.25 13.33
CA TYR A 186 13.73 6.70 14.71
C TYR A 186 15.06 6.25 15.34
N LEU A 187 15.42 4.97 15.20
CA LEU A 187 16.68 4.40 15.68
C LEU A 187 17.89 5.17 15.15
N ASN A 188 17.91 5.46 13.85
CA ASN A 188 19.06 6.11 13.21
C ASN A 188 19.19 7.62 13.51
N SER A 189 18.11 8.30 13.91
CA SER A 189 18.14 9.77 14.08
C SER A 189 18.03 10.23 15.53
N ASN A 190 17.21 9.56 16.34
CA ASN A 190 16.71 10.13 17.59
C ASN A 190 16.76 9.17 18.79
N PHE A 191 17.10 7.89 18.59
CA PHE A 191 17.13 6.95 19.70
C PHE A 191 18.31 7.25 20.64
N LYS A 192 17.99 7.35 21.94
CA LYS A 192 18.98 7.49 23.01
C LYS A 192 18.68 6.44 24.08
N ALA A 193 19.68 5.70 24.49
CA ALA A 193 19.58 4.82 25.65
C ALA A 193 19.50 5.69 26.92
N ASN A 194 18.30 5.87 27.45
CA ASN A 194 18.04 6.65 28.66
C ASN A 194 16.95 5.98 29.51
N TYR A 195 16.81 6.41 30.76
CA TYR A 195 15.86 5.83 31.70
C TYR A 195 14.40 5.91 31.23
N LYS A 196 14.00 6.96 30.49
CA LYS A 196 12.63 7.08 29.96
C LYS A 196 12.31 5.97 28.96
N ASN A 197 13.22 5.73 28.02
CA ASN A 197 13.07 4.68 27.01
C ASN A 197 13.18 3.28 27.64
N LEU A 198 14.01 3.11 28.68
CA LEU A 198 14.09 1.86 29.44
C LEU A 198 12.78 1.55 30.18
N ILE A 199 12.20 2.53 30.88
CA ILE A 199 10.93 2.37 31.58
C ILE A 199 9.82 2.01 30.59
N LEU A 200 9.73 2.75 29.47
CA LEU A 200 8.75 2.45 28.41
C LEU A 200 8.93 1.02 27.88
N PHE A 201 10.17 0.60 27.62
CA PHE A 201 10.47 -0.76 27.18
C PHE A 201 10.02 -1.81 28.20
N ILE A 202 10.32 -1.64 29.49
CA ILE A 202 9.91 -2.57 30.55
C ILE A 202 8.38 -2.68 30.62
N ILE A 203 7.67 -1.56 30.53
CA ILE A 203 6.19 -1.55 30.53
C ILE A 203 5.65 -2.33 29.32
N CYS A 204 6.11 -2.00 28.11
CA CYS A 204 5.67 -2.67 26.88
C CYS A 204 6.02 -4.17 26.89
N PHE A 205 7.22 -4.53 27.34
CA PHE A 205 7.68 -5.92 27.42
C PHE A 205 6.85 -6.72 28.42
N THR A 206 6.62 -6.17 29.62
CA THR A 206 5.82 -6.83 30.66
C THR A 206 4.38 -7.04 30.19
N TYR A 207 3.77 -6.02 29.59
CA TYR A 207 2.44 -6.13 29.01
C TYR A 207 2.37 -7.20 27.91
N SER A 208 3.36 -7.21 27.01
CA SER A 208 3.47 -8.21 25.95
C SER A 208 3.59 -9.63 26.53
N ALA A 209 4.47 -9.83 27.51
CA ALA A 209 4.73 -11.12 28.14
C ALA A 209 3.47 -11.66 28.85
N VAL A 210 2.77 -10.83 29.61
CA VAL A 210 1.50 -11.20 30.27
C VAL A 210 0.40 -11.51 29.24
N SER A 211 0.44 -10.85 28.07
CA SER A 211 -0.54 -11.05 27.01
C SER A 211 -0.27 -12.25 26.11
N MET A 212 0.87 -12.95 26.25
CA MET A 212 1.23 -14.10 25.38
C MET A 212 0.32 -15.30 25.54
N SER A 213 -0.38 -15.43 26.67
CA SER A 213 -1.37 -16.51 26.90
C SER A 213 -2.67 -16.32 26.11
N LYS A 214 -2.87 -15.15 25.49
CA LYS A 214 -4.01 -14.91 24.61
C LYS A 214 -3.74 -15.58 23.27
N ILE A 215 -4.67 -16.42 22.83
CA ILE A 215 -4.64 -17.02 21.49
C ILE A 215 -4.80 -15.88 20.49
N THR A 216 -3.73 -15.57 19.76
CA THR A 216 -3.78 -14.71 18.58
C THR A 216 -3.85 -15.59 17.34
N GLU A 217 -4.89 -15.45 16.52
CA GLU A 217 -4.90 -16.10 15.21
C GLU A 217 -3.75 -15.57 14.36
N PHE A 218 -2.83 -16.46 14.00
CA PHE A 218 -1.67 -16.11 13.20
C PHE A 218 -2.08 -15.99 11.73
N LEU A 219 -2.36 -14.76 11.28
CA LEU A 219 -2.92 -14.43 9.96
C LEU A 219 -2.05 -14.76 8.74
N TYR A 220 -0.79 -15.21 8.92
CA TYR A 220 0.18 -15.36 7.81
C TYR A 220 0.20 -16.74 7.13
N PHE A 221 -0.72 -17.65 7.43
CA PHE A 221 -0.63 -19.03 6.94
C PHE A 221 -1.02 -19.23 5.45
N ASN A 222 -1.58 -18.22 4.77
CA ASN A 222 -2.05 -18.34 3.37
C ASN A 222 -1.56 -17.18 2.46
N PHE A 223 -0.24 -16.97 2.43
CA PHE A 223 0.41 -16.23 1.34
C PHE A 223 0.87 -17.20 0.25
#